data_AF-A0A0S8DKP3-F1
#
_entry.id   AF-A0A0S8DKP3-F1
#
_cell.length_a   1.000
_cell.length_b   1.000
_cell.length_c   1.000
_cell.angle_alpha   90.00
_cell.angle_beta   90.00
_cell.angle_gamma   90.00
#
_symmetry.space_group_name_H-M   'P 1'
#
loop_
_entity.id
_entity.type
_entity.pdbx_description
1 polymer ?
#
loop_
_entity_poly.entity_id
_entity_poly.type
_entity_poly.pdbx_seq_one_letter_code
_entity_poly.pdbx_strand_id
1 'polypeptide(L)'
;MWSFPPVDEEIDFTPACLGEPSLETAYKIDRQLYVSDQVKVSYFVRSTDLAAARRKANVPVFECAGPREKIFFDPSQLVCGIVTCGGLCPGLNDVIRTITLTLRWEYNVKRVLGFRFGYQGLSSKTQEPPIELTDESVDNIQHLGGTILGSSRGHQEPVDMVTTLCGHNVQLLFVIGGDGTFAGAHAIAAECERQGLRISIIGIPKTIDNDIYFTETTFGYVTAVEEARRILGHAHVEAKASWNGVSLVKLMGRDSGFIAAGATIASGDVNFCLVPELPIVLDGPD
;
A
#
# COMPACT_ATOMS: atom_id res chain seq x y z
N MET A 1 -11.79 0.81 22.98
CA MET A 1 -12.89 0.44 22.06
C MET A 1 -12.61 1.18 20.78
N TRP A 2 -12.30 0.49 19.69
CA TRP A 2 -12.03 1.13 18.39
C TRP A 2 -13.30 1.87 17.96
N SER A 3 -13.35 3.17 18.24
CA SER A 3 -14.26 4.05 17.54
C SER A 3 -13.63 4.28 16.19
N PHE A 4 -14.24 3.74 15.12
CA PHE A 4 -14.07 4.35 13.81
C PHE A 4 -14.21 5.86 14.00
N PRO A 5 -13.31 6.68 13.42
CA PRO A 5 -13.47 8.13 13.52
C PRO A 5 -14.92 8.45 13.19
N PRO A 6 -15.62 9.24 14.03
CA PRO A 6 -17.01 9.57 13.76
C PRO A 6 -17.07 10.10 12.33
N VAL A 7 -17.85 9.45 11.48
CA VAL A 7 -18.12 9.88 10.09
C VAL A 7 -19.06 11.09 10.14
N ASP A 8 -18.75 12.03 11.03
CA ASP A 8 -19.45 13.29 11.23
C ASP A 8 -18.89 14.37 10.29
N GLU A 9 -17.69 14.16 9.73
CA GLU A 9 -17.18 14.89 8.57
C GLU A 9 -17.60 14.16 7.29
N GLU A 10 -18.10 14.90 6.29
CA GLU A 10 -18.40 14.36 4.96
C GLU A 10 -17.10 13.93 4.27
N ILE A 11 -16.65 12.71 4.55
CA ILE A 11 -15.49 12.11 3.88
C ILE A 11 -15.87 11.88 2.42
N ASP A 12 -15.18 12.55 1.50
CA ASP A 12 -15.31 12.32 0.07
C ASP A 12 -14.55 11.06 -0.34
N PHE A 13 -15.30 10.04 -0.76
CA PHE A 13 -14.77 8.76 -1.25
C PHE A 13 -14.57 8.74 -2.77
N THR A 14 -14.77 9.88 -3.45
CA THR A 14 -14.65 9.98 -4.91
C THR A 14 -13.17 9.98 -5.30
N PRO A 15 -12.69 8.99 -6.08
CA PRO A 15 -11.32 9.01 -6.57
C PRO A 15 -11.13 10.16 -7.58
N ALA A 16 -10.00 10.86 -7.50
CA ALA A 16 -9.65 11.88 -8.49
C ALA A 16 -9.37 11.22 -9.86
N CYS A 17 -9.87 11.83 -10.94
CA CYS A 17 -9.67 11.36 -12.31
C CYS A 17 -9.03 12.46 -13.16
N LEU A 18 -8.15 12.07 -14.10
CA LEU A 18 -7.50 13.00 -15.05
C LEU A 18 -8.42 13.50 -16.17
N GLY A 19 -9.62 12.91 -16.29
CA GLY A 19 -10.62 13.21 -17.31
C GLY A 19 -11.40 11.97 -17.74
N GLU A 20 -12.24 12.14 -18.75
CA GLU A 20 -13.11 11.07 -19.26
C GLU A 20 -12.32 10.04 -20.09
N PRO A 21 -12.45 8.73 -19.80
CA PRO A 21 -11.82 7.68 -20.59
C PRO A 21 -12.53 7.52 -21.94
N SER A 22 -11.75 7.46 -23.02
CA SER A 22 -12.30 7.37 -24.39
C SER A 22 -11.73 6.23 -25.23
N LEU A 23 -10.65 5.59 -24.77
CA LEU A 23 -9.95 4.54 -25.50
C LEU A 23 -10.45 3.18 -25.06
N GLU A 24 -10.67 2.27 -26.00
CA GLU A 24 -10.97 0.87 -25.69
C GLU A 24 -9.77 0.20 -25.02
N THR A 25 -10.03 -0.53 -23.93
CA THR A 25 -8.96 -1.22 -23.19
C THR A 25 -8.27 -2.29 -24.04
N ALA A 26 -6.94 -2.38 -23.90
CA ALA A 26 -6.15 -3.45 -24.49
C ALA A 26 -6.36 -4.79 -23.75
N TYR A 27 -6.72 -4.74 -22.47
CA TYR A 27 -6.93 -5.93 -21.64
C TYR A 27 -8.23 -6.63 -22.02
N LYS A 28 -8.14 -7.73 -22.76
CA LYS A 28 -9.31 -8.48 -23.28
C LYS A 28 -9.70 -9.60 -22.31
N ILE A 29 -10.81 -9.38 -21.62
CA ILE A 29 -11.45 -10.35 -20.72
C ILE A 29 -12.94 -10.47 -21.07
N ASP A 30 -13.62 -11.45 -20.48
CA ASP A 30 -15.07 -11.57 -20.60
C ASP A 30 -15.74 -10.28 -20.15
N ARG A 31 -16.71 -9.78 -20.93
CA ARG A 31 -17.36 -8.49 -20.67
C ARG A 31 -17.98 -8.37 -19.28
N GLN A 32 -18.41 -9.49 -18.71
CA GLN A 32 -19.01 -9.56 -17.37
C GLN A 32 -18.00 -9.31 -16.24
N LEU A 33 -16.69 -9.37 -16.54
CA LEU A 33 -15.60 -9.15 -15.59
C LEU A 33 -15.13 -7.69 -15.56
N TYR A 34 -15.54 -6.84 -16.52
CA TYR A 34 -15.34 -5.41 -16.40
C TYR A 34 -16.22 -4.82 -15.30
N VAL A 35 -15.64 -3.90 -14.53
CA VAL A 35 -16.34 -3.24 -13.43
C VAL A 35 -16.83 -1.88 -13.92
N SER A 36 -18.14 -1.64 -13.83
CA SER A 36 -18.73 -0.34 -14.16
C SER A 36 -18.53 0.64 -13.00
N ASP A 37 -18.35 1.93 -13.31
CA ASP A 37 -18.27 3.01 -12.30
C ASP A 37 -19.57 3.15 -11.49
N GLN A 38 -20.67 2.56 -11.96
CA GLN A 38 -21.94 2.45 -11.23
C GLN A 38 -21.89 1.43 -10.08
N VAL A 39 -20.92 0.50 -10.09
CA VAL A 39 -20.75 -0.49 -9.03
C VAL A 39 -20.04 0.17 -7.87
N LYS A 40 -20.81 0.43 -6.81
CA LYS A 40 -20.32 1.05 -5.58
C LYS A 40 -20.45 0.09 -4.40
N VAL A 41 -19.49 0.16 -3.47
CA VAL A 41 -19.47 -0.64 -2.24
C VAL A 41 -19.82 0.27 -1.06
N SER A 42 -20.81 -0.10 -0.25
CA SER A 42 -21.16 0.73 0.90
C SER A 42 -20.09 0.66 1.98
N TYR A 43 -19.76 1.82 2.57
CA TYR A 43 -18.94 1.88 3.78
C TYR A 43 -19.60 1.17 4.97
N PHE A 44 -20.93 1.25 5.08
CA PHE A 44 -21.66 0.60 6.17
C PHE A 44 -21.96 -0.86 5.85
N VAL A 45 -21.30 -1.76 6.58
CA VAL A 45 -21.53 -3.20 6.49
C VAL A 45 -22.76 -3.64 7.31
N ARG A 46 -23.00 -3.00 8.47
CA ARG A 46 -24.15 -3.32 9.32
C ARG A 46 -25.45 -2.79 8.70
N SER A 47 -26.44 -3.68 8.55
CA SER A 47 -27.73 -3.36 7.95
C SER A 47 -28.47 -2.20 8.64
N THR A 48 -28.31 -2.08 9.96
CA THR A 48 -28.89 -0.99 10.76
C THR A 48 -28.31 0.37 10.41
N ASP A 49 -26.99 0.44 10.24
CA ASP A 49 -26.28 1.69 9.94
C ASP A 49 -26.58 2.12 8.50
N LEU A 50 -26.58 1.17 7.56
CA LEU A 50 -26.98 1.41 6.18
C LEU A 50 -28.42 1.93 6.10
N ALA A 51 -29.35 1.35 6.88
CA ALA A 51 -30.74 1.81 6.92
C ALA A 51 -30.88 3.21 7.57
N ALA A 52 -30.02 3.57 8.52
CA ALA A 52 -29.98 4.92 9.08
C ALA A 52 -29.41 5.94 8.08
N ALA A 53 -28.32 5.59 7.40
CA ALA A 53 -27.68 6.42 6.37
C ALA A 53 -28.62 6.68 5.18
N ARG A 54 -29.33 5.65 4.69
CA ARG A 54 -30.35 5.78 3.64
C ARG A 54 -31.45 6.76 3.99
N ARG A 55 -31.88 6.80 5.26
CA ARG A 55 -32.90 7.77 5.73
C ARG A 55 -32.39 9.22 5.70
N LYS A 56 -31.08 9.42 5.86
CA LYS A 56 -30.43 10.73 5.74
C LYS A 56 -30.04 11.09 4.28
N ALA A 57 -30.35 10.23 3.31
CA ALA A 57 -29.95 10.35 1.90
C ALA A 57 -28.43 10.54 1.68
N ASN A 58 -27.60 10.16 2.66
CA ASN A 58 -26.16 10.24 2.60
C ASN A 58 -25.58 8.88 2.98
N VAL A 59 -25.33 8.05 1.96
CA VAL A 59 -24.66 6.75 2.13
C VAL A 59 -23.26 6.91 1.57
N PRO A 60 -22.22 6.92 2.42
CA PRO A 60 -20.85 6.89 1.93
C PRO A 60 -20.59 5.57 1.21
N VAL A 61 -20.07 5.68 0.00
CA VAL A 61 -19.78 4.54 -0.87
C VAL A 61 -18.39 4.65 -1.46
N PHE A 62 -17.69 3.54 -1.52
CA PHE A 62 -16.44 3.38 -2.26
C PHE A 62 -16.74 3.03 -3.72
N GLU A 63 -15.85 3.47 -4.60
CA GLU A 63 -15.79 2.93 -5.95
C GLU A 63 -15.13 1.54 -5.96
N CYS A 64 -15.72 0.62 -6.73
CA CYS A 64 -15.14 -0.71 -6.89
C CYS A 64 -13.95 -0.66 -7.86
N ALA A 65 -12.77 -1.07 -7.39
CA ALA A 65 -11.60 -1.24 -8.25
C ALA A 65 -11.82 -2.42 -9.23
N GLY A 66 -11.24 -2.32 -10.42
CA GLY A 66 -11.31 -3.39 -11.42
C GLY A 66 -11.05 -2.87 -12.83
N PRO A 67 -10.88 -3.78 -13.80
CA PRO A 67 -10.66 -3.39 -15.19
C PRO A 67 -11.89 -2.65 -15.74
N ARG A 68 -11.66 -1.59 -16.51
CA ARG A 68 -12.69 -0.81 -17.21
C ARG A 68 -12.66 -1.12 -18.70
N GLU A 69 -13.82 -1.06 -19.36
CA GLU A 69 -13.92 -1.19 -20.82
C GLU A 69 -13.19 -0.05 -21.54
N LYS A 70 -13.24 1.15 -20.95
CA LYS A 70 -12.56 2.34 -21.46
C LYS A 70 -11.46 2.81 -20.51
N ILE A 71 -10.35 3.22 -21.09
CA ILE A 71 -9.17 3.74 -20.39
C ILE A 71 -8.81 5.14 -20.90
N PHE A 72 -8.05 5.87 -20.09
CA PHE A 72 -7.64 7.25 -20.39
C PHE A 72 -6.36 7.32 -21.23
N PHE A 73 -5.36 6.50 -20.89
CA PHE A 73 -4.06 6.50 -21.57
C PHE A 73 -4.03 5.48 -22.72
N ASP A 74 -3.35 5.84 -23.81
CA ASP A 74 -2.98 4.89 -24.86
C ASP A 74 -1.80 4.04 -24.37
N PRO A 75 -1.98 2.73 -24.13
CA PRO A 75 -0.93 1.89 -23.59
C PRO A 75 0.32 1.80 -24.49
N SER A 76 0.15 2.01 -25.81
CA SER A 76 1.26 1.90 -26.76
C SER A 76 2.30 3.01 -26.63
N GLN A 77 1.90 4.15 -26.04
CA GLN A 77 2.73 5.33 -25.79
C GLN A 77 2.97 5.56 -24.29
N LEU A 78 2.41 4.71 -23.42
CA LEU A 78 2.46 4.89 -21.98
C LEU A 78 3.84 4.49 -21.44
N VAL A 79 4.40 5.34 -20.59
CA VAL A 79 5.55 4.99 -19.74
C VAL A 79 5.08 5.01 -18.30
N CYS A 80 5.24 3.88 -17.63
CA CYS A 80 4.88 3.71 -16.22
C CYS A 80 6.13 3.75 -15.34
N GLY A 81 5.99 4.31 -14.14
CA GLY A 81 7.00 4.32 -13.09
C GLY A 81 6.54 3.52 -11.88
N ILE A 82 7.46 2.86 -11.18
CA ILE A 82 7.23 2.19 -9.90
C ILE A 82 8.29 2.69 -8.92
N VAL A 83 7.87 3.05 -7.71
CA VAL A 83 8.77 3.44 -6.62
C VAL A 83 8.35 2.78 -5.30
N THR A 84 9.32 2.23 -4.57
CA THR A 84 9.10 1.68 -3.22
C THR A 84 9.78 2.54 -2.16
N CYS A 85 9.02 3.00 -1.17
CA CYS A 85 9.49 3.93 -0.13
C CYS A 85 9.26 3.38 1.29
N GLY A 86 10.02 3.91 2.25
CA GLY A 86 9.88 3.60 3.68
C GLY A 86 10.49 2.25 4.08
N GLY A 87 9.98 1.69 5.20
CA GLY A 87 10.45 0.40 5.72
C GLY A 87 10.04 -0.77 4.82
N LEU A 88 10.87 -1.81 4.79
CA LEU A 88 10.62 -3.04 4.04
C LEU A 88 9.41 -3.80 4.62
N CYS A 89 8.71 -4.52 3.74
CA CYS A 89 7.55 -5.35 4.05
C CYS A 89 7.60 -6.59 3.15
N PRO A 90 7.23 -7.79 3.63
CA PRO A 90 7.03 -8.95 2.76
C PRO A 90 6.04 -8.63 1.65
N GLY A 91 6.30 -9.09 0.42
CA GLY A 91 5.40 -8.88 -0.74
C GLY A 91 5.74 -7.67 -1.61
N LEU A 92 6.74 -6.86 -1.26
CA LEU A 92 7.16 -5.72 -2.09
C LEU A 92 7.55 -6.13 -3.52
N ASN A 93 8.32 -7.21 -3.67
CA ASN A 93 8.69 -7.74 -4.97
C ASN A 93 7.50 -8.35 -5.73
N ASP A 94 6.55 -8.99 -5.04
CA ASP A 94 5.31 -9.48 -5.63
C ASP A 94 4.49 -8.34 -6.25
N VAL A 95 4.40 -7.20 -5.56
CA VAL A 95 3.73 -5.99 -6.06
C VAL A 95 4.44 -5.46 -7.30
N ILE A 96 5.76 -5.28 -7.26
CA ILE A 96 6.56 -4.80 -8.41
C ILE A 96 6.37 -5.73 -9.61
N ARG A 97 6.49 -7.04 -9.39
CA ARG A 97 6.34 -8.06 -10.43
C ARG A 97 4.94 -8.02 -11.03
N THR A 98 3.91 -8.03 -10.21
CA THR A 98 2.51 -8.08 -10.67
C THR A 98 2.16 -6.84 -11.48
N ILE A 99 2.52 -5.64 -11.00
CA ILE A 99 2.31 -4.40 -11.77
C ILE A 99 3.02 -4.49 -13.12
N THR A 100 4.30 -4.88 -13.12
CA THR A 100 5.10 -4.95 -14.35
C THR A 100 4.48 -5.91 -15.37
N LEU A 101 4.17 -7.14 -14.96
CA LEU A 101 3.61 -8.15 -15.85
C LEU A 101 2.20 -7.77 -16.32
N THR A 102 1.33 -7.24 -15.45
CA THR A 102 0.01 -6.77 -15.87
C THR A 102 0.11 -5.64 -16.90
N LEU A 103 0.98 -4.64 -16.67
CA LEU A 103 1.17 -3.56 -17.63
C LEU A 103 1.68 -4.08 -18.98
N ARG A 104 2.67 -4.99 -18.97
CA ARG A 104 3.28 -5.52 -20.20
C ARG A 104 2.37 -6.48 -20.95
N TRP A 105 1.79 -7.46 -20.27
CA TRP A 105 1.06 -8.57 -20.91
C TRP A 105 -0.40 -8.22 -21.18
N GLU A 106 -1.07 -7.57 -20.23
CA GLU A 106 -2.50 -7.30 -20.34
C GLU A 106 -2.78 -5.98 -21.04
N TYR A 107 -1.94 -4.97 -20.79
CA TYR A 107 -2.13 -3.64 -21.36
C TYR A 107 -1.18 -3.33 -22.54
N ASN A 108 -0.20 -4.18 -22.85
CA ASN A 108 0.80 -3.93 -23.91
C ASN A 108 1.64 -2.65 -23.70
N VAL A 109 1.84 -2.26 -22.45
CA VAL A 109 2.72 -1.14 -22.09
C VAL A 109 4.16 -1.53 -22.36
N LYS A 110 4.84 -0.76 -23.22
CA LYS A 110 6.18 -1.09 -23.69
C LYS A 110 7.27 -0.80 -22.67
N ARG A 111 7.09 0.23 -21.85
CA ARG A 111 8.13 0.76 -20.98
C ARG A 111 7.63 0.94 -19.55
N VAL A 112 8.21 0.16 -18.65
CA VAL A 112 7.97 0.23 -17.20
C VAL A 112 9.32 0.53 -16.53
N LEU A 113 9.37 1.56 -15.71
CA LEU A 113 10.58 2.04 -15.05
C LEU A 113 10.49 1.82 -13.54
N GLY A 114 11.55 1.28 -12.94
CA GLY A 114 11.73 1.17 -11.50
C GLY A 114 12.65 2.27 -10.98
N PHE A 115 12.11 3.20 -10.19
CA PHE A 115 12.88 4.25 -9.54
C PHE A 115 13.52 3.72 -8.26
N ARG A 116 14.85 3.91 -8.15
CA ARG A 116 15.65 3.26 -7.13
C ARG A 116 15.69 4.04 -5.82
N PHE A 117 15.72 3.33 -4.70
CA PHE A 117 15.87 3.89 -3.36
C PHE A 117 14.82 4.94 -2.99
N GLY A 118 13.54 4.64 -3.22
CA GLY A 118 12.43 5.52 -2.86
C GLY A 118 12.46 6.86 -3.59
N TYR A 119 11.96 7.92 -2.96
CA TYR A 119 11.92 9.24 -3.59
C TYR A 119 13.29 9.81 -3.94
N GLN A 120 14.37 9.34 -3.31
CA GLN A 120 15.72 9.72 -3.72
C GLN A 120 15.99 9.44 -5.20
N GLY A 121 15.44 8.34 -5.75
CA GLY A 121 15.57 8.01 -7.18
C GLY A 121 14.77 8.91 -8.12
N LEU A 122 13.83 9.70 -7.57
CA LEU A 122 13.09 10.73 -8.29
C LEU A 122 13.69 12.13 -8.10
N SER A 123 14.66 12.29 -7.20
CA SER A 123 15.28 13.58 -6.94
C SER A 123 16.24 14.01 -8.05
N SER A 124 16.47 15.32 -8.17
CA SER A 124 17.52 15.90 -9.02
C SER A 124 18.93 15.43 -8.66
N LYS A 125 19.12 14.92 -7.44
CA LYS A 125 20.39 14.40 -6.89
C LYS A 125 20.52 12.88 -6.99
N THR A 126 19.64 12.22 -7.74
CA THR A 126 19.75 10.77 -7.93
C THR A 126 21.12 10.44 -8.55
N GLN A 127 21.81 9.46 -7.96
CA GLN A 127 23.09 8.96 -8.50
C GLN A 127 22.88 7.77 -9.42
N GLU A 128 21.68 7.21 -9.42
CA GLU A 128 21.38 5.97 -10.11
C GLU A 128 20.15 6.16 -11.02
N PRO A 129 20.26 5.86 -12.31
CA PRO A 129 19.14 5.95 -13.21
C PRO A 129 18.06 4.92 -12.85
N PRO A 130 16.80 5.16 -13.23
CA PRO A 130 15.78 4.12 -13.12
C PRO A 130 16.17 2.90 -13.95
N ILE A 131 15.80 1.72 -13.45
CA ILE A 131 15.96 0.47 -14.21
C ILE A 131 14.72 0.21 -15.05
N GLU A 132 14.90 -0.41 -16.21
CA GLU A 132 13.76 -0.89 -16.99
C GLU A 132 13.28 -2.22 -16.41
N LEU A 133 11.98 -2.30 -16.14
CA LEU A 133 11.32 -3.49 -15.62
C LEU A 133 10.73 -4.29 -16.79
N THR A 134 11.40 -5.39 -17.11
CA THR A 134 11.00 -6.39 -18.12
C THR A 134 10.62 -7.70 -17.45
N ASP A 135 10.04 -8.62 -18.22
CA ASP A 135 9.68 -9.98 -17.79
C ASP A 135 10.87 -10.68 -17.14
N GLU A 136 12.06 -10.54 -17.73
CA GLU A 136 13.30 -11.13 -17.22
C GLU A 136 13.76 -10.47 -15.93
N SER A 137 13.66 -9.13 -15.82
CA SER A 137 14.11 -8.41 -14.63
C SER A 137 13.23 -8.67 -13.40
N VAL A 138 11.95 -9.02 -13.61
CA VAL A 138 10.99 -9.34 -12.55
C VAL A 138 10.74 -10.84 -12.43
N ASP A 139 11.53 -11.65 -13.13
CA ASP A 139 11.46 -13.10 -13.00
C ASP A 139 11.97 -13.52 -11.61
N ASN A 140 11.23 -14.42 -10.96
CA ASN A 140 11.55 -14.99 -9.66
C ASN A 140 11.76 -14.00 -8.48
N ILE A 141 11.56 -12.69 -8.65
CA ILE A 141 11.76 -11.70 -7.58
C ILE A 141 10.76 -11.89 -6.42
N GLN A 142 9.61 -12.51 -6.66
CA GLN A 142 8.61 -12.86 -5.63
C GLN A 142 9.15 -13.82 -4.56
N HIS A 143 10.23 -14.55 -4.88
CA HIS A 143 10.90 -15.44 -3.92
C HIS A 143 11.91 -14.70 -3.03
N LEU A 144 12.18 -13.42 -3.32
CA LEU A 144 13.13 -12.59 -2.58
C LEU A 144 12.41 -11.69 -1.58
N GLY A 145 12.98 -11.57 -0.38
CA GLY A 145 12.60 -10.53 0.57
C GLY A 145 13.04 -9.13 0.11
N GLY A 146 12.50 -8.10 0.75
CA GLY A 146 12.85 -6.71 0.45
C GLY A 146 12.28 -6.21 -0.89
N THR A 147 13.00 -5.33 -1.57
CA THR A 147 12.62 -4.74 -2.87
C THR A 147 13.84 -4.68 -3.79
N ILE A 148 13.70 -5.13 -5.05
CA ILE A 148 14.75 -5.00 -6.06
C ILE A 148 15.09 -3.55 -6.41
N LEU A 149 14.19 -2.61 -6.13
CA LEU A 149 14.41 -1.18 -6.37
C LEU A 149 15.21 -0.53 -5.25
N GLY A 150 15.35 -1.18 -4.10
CA GLY A 150 15.76 -0.52 -2.87
C GLY A 150 14.69 0.46 -2.35
N SER A 151 14.88 0.94 -1.14
CA SER A 151 13.95 1.88 -0.50
C SER A 151 14.72 2.90 0.32
N SER A 152 14.15 4.08 0.52
CA SER A 152 14.67 5.10 1.43
C SER A 152 13.54 5.75 2.22
N ARG A 153 13.93 6.43 3.30
CA ARG A 153 13.08 7.38 4.03
C ARG A 153 13.58 8.78 3.72
N GLY A 154 12.68 9.73 3.69
CA GLY A 154 13.00 11.14 3.45
C GLY A 154 12.10 11.75 2.39
N HIS A 155 11.91 13.06 2.52
CA HIS A 155 11.16 13.86 1.57
C HIS A 155 12.12 14.38 0.49
N GLN A 156 11.59 14.58 -0.70
CA GLN A 156 12.26 15.27 -1.80
C GLN A 156 11.32 16.36 -2.28
N GLU A 157 11.87 17.38 -2.95
CA GLU A 157 11.06 18.47 -3.47
C GLU A 157 10.13 17.96 -4.59
N PRO A 158 8.80 18.19 -4.50
CA PRO A 158 7.86 17.73 -5.52
C PRO A 158 8.20 18.21 -6.93
N VAL A 159 8.67 19.45 -7.06
CA VAL A 159 9.09 20.04 -8.33
C VAL A 159 10.21 19.22 -9.00
N ASP A 160 11.20 18.80 -8.22
CA ASP A 160 12.31 17.97 -8.71
C ASP A 160 11.80 16.60 -9.14
N MET A 161 10.94 15.97 -8.34
CA MET A 161 10.35 14.67 -8.66
C MET A 161 9.52 14.72 -9.94
N VAL A 162 8.66 15.73 -10.09
CA VAL A 162 7.85 15.94 -11.30
C VAL A 162 8.74 16.21 -12.51
N THR A 163 9.82 16.99 -12.35
CA THR A 163 10.80 17.22 -13.43
C THR A 163 11.44 15.91 -13.88
N THR A 164 11.82 15.03 -12.94
CA THR A 164 12.35 13.70 -13.27
C THR A 164 11.32 12.83 -13.99
N LEU A 165 10.06 12.82 -13.55
CA LEU A 165 8.98 12.09 -14.21
C LEU A 165 8.79 12.55 -15.66
N CYS A 166 8.75 13.88 -15.88
CA CYS A 166 8.69 14.48 -17.21
C CYS A 166 9.92 14.12 -18.06
N GLY A 167 11.12 14.18 -17.50
CA GLY A 167 12.37 13.81 -18.19
C GLY A 167 12.40 12.35 -18.67
N HIS A 168 11.67 11.46 -17.98
CA HIS A 168 11.51 10.06 -18.38
C HIS A 168 10.22 9.76 -19.16
N ASN A 169 9.39 10.78 -19.46
CA ASN A 169 8.07 10.68 -20.08
C ASN A 169 7.05 9.83 -19.30
N VAL A 170 7.19 9.75 -17.97
CA VAL A 170 6.29 8.97 -17.11
C VAL A 170 4.93 9.65 -17.02
N GLN A 171 3.88 8.87 -17.28
CA GLN A 171 2.48 9.32 -17.24
C GLN A 171 1.67 8.62 -16.13
N LEU A 172 2.19 7.50 -15.61
CA LEU A 172 1.57 6.76 -14.52
C LEU A 172 2.65 6.35 -13.52
N LEU A 173 2.58 6.81 -12.27
CA LEU A 173 3.52 6.45 -11.20
C LEU A 173 2.82 5.63 -10.12
N PHE A 174 3.26 4.40 -9.92
CA PHE A 174 2.88 3.56 -8.79
C PHE A 174 3.79 3.84 -7.60
N VAL A 175 3.20 4.27 -6.50
CA VAL A 175 3.90 4.63 -5.28
C VAL A 175 3.55 3.62 -4.19
N ILE A 176 4.53 2.81 -3.78
CA ILE A 176 4.35 1.75 -2.79
C ILE A 176 4.98 2.18 -1.47
N GLY A 177 4.16 2.42 -0.44
CA GLY A 177 4.64 3.03 0.79
C GLY A 177 3.60 3.17 1.90
N GLY A 178 4.00 3.73 3.04
CA GLY A 178 3.09 4.08 4.13
C GLY A 178 2.68 5.56 4.09
N ASP A 179 2.17 6.08 5.19
CA ASP A 179 1.60 7.44 5.27
C ASP A 179 2.54 8.55 4.78
N GLY A 180 3.80 8.56 5.24
CA GLY A 180 4.78 9.55 4.79
C GLY A 180 5.09 9.45 3.29
N THR A 181 4.93 8.27 2.70
CA THR A 181 5.01 8.10 1.25
C THR A 181 3.77 8.67 0.57
N PHE A 182 2.58 8.44 1.10
CA PHE A 182 1.34 8.98 0.53
C PHE A 182 1.25 10.51 0.64
N ALA A 183 1.80 11.11 1.69
CA ALA A 183 1.99 12.55 1.77
C ALA A 183 2.86 13.07 0.60
N GLY A 184 3.95 12.36 0.27
CA GLY A 184 4.77 12.67 -0.90
C GLY A 184 4.04 12.46 -2.22
N ALA A 185 3.26 11.38 -2.36
CA ALA A 185 2.46 11.10 -3.55
C ALA A 185 1.42 12.19 -3.80
N HIS A 186 0.76 12.66 -2.75
CA HIS A 186 -0.19 13.76 -2.81
C HIS A 186 0.50 15.07 -3.25
N ALA A 187 1.68 15.37 -2.69
CA ALA A 187 2.46 16.54 -3.09
C ALA A 187 2.90 16.49 -4.56
N ILE A 188 3.28 15.31 -5.08
CA ILE A 188 3.58 15.10 -6.50
C ILE A 188 2.32 15.34 -7.35
N ALA A 189 1.19 14.77 -6.96
CA ALA A 189 -0.07 14.91 -7.69
C ALA A 189 -0.53 16.39 -7.77
N ALA A 190 -0.48 17.11 -6.65
CA ALA A 190 -0.79 18.54 -6.59
C ALA A 190 0.16 19.37 -7.46
N GLU A 191 1.45 19.01 -7.50
CA GLU A 191 2.42 19.68 -8.36
C GLU A 191 2.17 19.39 -9.85
N CYS A 192 1.79 18.15 -10.20
CA CYS A 192 1.36 17.82 -11.57
C CYS A 192 0.14 18.64 -11.99
N GLU A 193 -0.87 18.75 -11.12
CA GLU A 193 -2.07 19.55 -11.37
C GLU A 193 -1.72 21.04 -11.56
N ARG A 194 -0.86 21.59 -10.69
CA ARG A 194 -0.38 22.98 -10.78
C ARG A 194 0.32 23.27 -12.11
N GLN A 195 1.05 22.30 -12.65
CA GLN A 195 1.73 22.41 -13.95
C GLN A 195 0.85 22.02 -15.15
N GLY A 196 -0.40 21.59 -14.93
CA GLY A 196 -1.29 21.11 -15.99
C GLY A 196 -0.85 19.79 -16.64
N LEU A 197 -0.06 18.99 -15.91
CA LEU A 197 0.49 17.72 -16.39
C LEU A 197 -0.52 16.59 -16.21
N ARG A 198 -0.65 15.74 -17.23
CA ARG A 198 -1.51 14.55 -17.20
C ARG A 198 -0.75 13.34 -16.70
N ILE A 199 -0.30 13.39 -15.45
CA ILE A 199 0.41 12.29 -14.78
C ILE A 199 -0.47 11.78 -13.66
N SER A 200 -0.77 10.48 -13.67
CA SER A 200 -1.55 9.82 -12.62
C SER A 200 -0.62 9.22 -11.58
N ILE A 201 -0.88 9.53 -10.30
CA ILE A 201 -0.12 9.00 -9.16
C ILE A 201 -1.02 8.00 -8.41
N ILE A 202 -0.63 6.73 -8.41
CA ILE A 202 -1.40 5.63 -7.83
C ILE A 202 -0.70 5.10 -6.57
N GLY A 203 -1.34 5.25 -5.42
CA GLY A 203 -0.83 4.76 -4.14
C GLY A 203 -1.15 3.28 -3.90
N ILE A 204 -0.16 2.51 -3.46
CA ILE A 204 -0.33 1.12 -3.01
C ILE A 204 0.07 1.03 -1.53
N PRO A 205 -0.89 0.83 -0.62
CA PRO A 205 -0.67 0.97 0.82
C PRO A 205 0.20 -0.15 1.36
N LYS A 206 1.35 0.21 1.93
CA LYS A 206 2.35 -0.68 2.52
C LYS A 206 2.56 -0.37 4.00
N THR A 207 1.90 -1.15 4.83
CA THR A 207 2.18 -1.26 6.27
C THR A 207 2.12 -2.73 6.66
N ILE A 208 3.08 -3.19 7.48
CA ILE A 208 2.95 -4.51 8.11
C ILE A 208 2.01 -4.45 9.31
N ASP A 209 1.83 -3.26 9.90
CA ASP A 209 1.09 -3.07 11.15
C ASP A 209 -0.44 -3.15 10.93
N ASN A 210 -0.90 -3.22 9.67
CA ASN A 210 -2.31 -3.29 9.27
C ASN A 210 -3.17 -2.14 9.82
N ASP A 211 -2.59 -0.95 9.86
CA ASP A 211 -3.09 0.25 10.54
C ASP A 211 -3.55 1.36 9.57
N ILE A 212 -3.88 0.99 8.33
CA ILE A 212 -4.41 1.93 7.34
C ILE A 212 -5.94 1.93 7.40
N TYR A 213 -6.53 3.13 7.37
CA TYR A 213 -7.98 3.29 7.35
C TYR A 213 -8.60 2.68 6.08
N PHE A 214 -9.87 2.28 6.19
CA PHE A 214 -10.68 1.78 5.06
C PHE A 214 -10.19 0.48 4.41
N THR A 215 -9.21 -0.21 5.02
CA THR A 215 -8.80 -1.56 4.63
C THR A 215 -8.93 -2.51 5.81
N GLU A 216 -9.28 -3.77 5.53
CA GLU A 216 -9.29 -4.84 6.53
C GLU A 216 -7.91 -5.49 6.67
N THR A 217 -7.14 -5.54 5.58
CA THR A 217 -5.86 -6.24 5.54
C THR A 217 -4.91 -5.59 4.53
N THR A 218 -3.67 -5.36 4.95
CA THR A 218 -2.58 -4.92 4.09
C THR A 218 -1.63 -6.07 3.76
N PHE A 219 -0.98 -5.99 2.60
CA PHE A 219 -0.03 -7.02 2.20
C PHE A 219 1.14 -7.08 3.18
N GLY A 220 1.64 -8.30 3.42
CA GLY A 220 2.72 -8.58 4.36
C GLY A 220 2.32 -8.69 5.83
N TYR A 221 1.11 -8.26 6.24
CA TYR A 221 0.61 -8.43 7.61
C TYR A 221 0.55 -9.91 8.02
N VAL A 222 -0.11 -10.76 7.22
CA VAL A 222 -0.26 -12.19 7.53
C VAL A 222 1.10 -12.89 7.62
N THR A 223 2.04 -12.56 6.72
CA THR A 223 3.41 -13.08 6.78
C THR A 223 4.11 -12.63 8.07
N ALA A 224 3.95 -11.38 8.49
CA ALA A 224 4.51 -10.87 9.73
C ALA A 224 3.94 -11.60 10.96
N VAL A 225 2.64 -11.89 10.98
CA VAL A 225 1.99 -12.67 12.04
C VAL A 225 2.53 -14.10 12.11
N GLU A 226 2.70 -14.78 10.97
CA GLU A 226 3.24 -16.15 10.95
C GLU A 226 4.70 -16.19 11.43
N GLU A 227 5.54 -15.24 11.03
CA GLU A 227 6.91 -15.16 11.53
C GLU A 227 6.95 -14.82 13.03
N ALA A 228 6.09 -13.89 13.48
CA ALA A 228 5.96 -13.58 14.91
C ALA A 228 5.53 -14.82 15.73
N ARG A 229 4.55 -15.59 15.24
CA ARG A 229 4.07 -16.83 15.87
C ARG A 229 5.21 -17.84 16.06
N ARG A 230 6.10 -18.00 15.06
CA ARG A 230 7.26 -18.89 15.15
C ARG A 230 8.24 -18.44 16.24
N ILE A 231 8.54 -17.15 16.29
CA ILE A 231 9.44 -16.56 17.30
C ILE A 231 8.87 -16.76 18.71
N LEU A 232 7.56 -16.55 18.89
CA LEU A 232 6.87 -16.78 20.16
C LEU A 232 6.99 -18.24 20.61
N GLY A 233 6.85 -19.20 19.70
CA GLY A 233 7.05 -20.62 20.01
C GLY A 233 8.47 -20.93 20.51
N HIS A 234 9.50 -20.36 19.88
CA HIS A 234 10.88 -20.51 20.35
C HIS A 234 11.07 -19.91 21.75
N ALA A 235 10.55 -18.70 21.98
CA ALA A 235 10.60 -18.04 23.28
C ALA A 235 9.88 -18.83 24.37
N HIS A 236 8.73 -19.46 24.06
CA HIS A 236 8.00 -20.29 25.00
C HIS A 236 8.82 -21.50 25.48
N VAL A 237 9.51 -22.18 24.55
CA VAL A 237 10.37 -23.31 24.88
C VAL A 237 11.50 -22.89 25.82
N GLU A 238 12.16 -21.76 25.55
CA GLU A 238 13.22 -21.21 26.41
C GLU A 238 12.71 -20.87 27.82
N ALA A 239 11.55 -20.21 27.92
CA ALA A 239 10.94 -19.87 29.21
C ALA A 239 10.60 -21.13 30.02
N LYS A 240 10.07 -22.17 29.39
CA LYS A 240 9.71 -23.46 30.04
C LYS A 240 10.92 -24.26 30.50
N ALA A 241 12.06 -24.13 29.82
CA ALA A 241 13.28 -24.85 30.17
C ALA A 241 14.02 -24.26 31.38
N SER A 242 13.66 -23.05 31.82
CA SER A 242 14.34 -22.33 32.89
C SER A 242 13.50 -22.29 34.18
N TRP A 243 14.17 -22.46 35.34
CA TRP A 243 13.52 -22.22 36.64
C TRP A 243 13.10 -20.75 36.74
N ASN A 244 11.81 -20.47 36.90
CA ASN A 244 11.22 -19.13 36.83
C ASN A 244 11.56 -18.36 35.53
N GLY A 245 11.63 -19.06 34.40
CA GLY A 245 11.95 -18.46 33.10
C GLY A 245 10.90 -17.46 32.62
N VAL A 246 11.36 -16.31 32.14
CA VAL A 246 10.54 -15.27 31.48
C VAL A 246 11.21 -14.89 30.16
N SER A 247 10.45 -14.93 29.07
CA SER A 247 10.92 -14.48 27.76
C SER A 247 10.17 -13.24 27.32
N LEU A 248 10.91 -12.20 26.92
CA LEU A 248 10.37 -10.96 26.39
C LEU A 248 10.62 -10.91 24.88
N VAL A 249 9.54 -10.90 24.09
CA VAL A 249 9.61 -10.84 22.62
C VAL A 249 9.06 -9.50 22.16
N LYS A 250 9.90 -8.68 21.54
CA LYS A 250 9.46 -7.44 20.89
C LYS A 250 9.02 -7.74 19.46
N LEU A 251 7.78 -7.40 19.15
CA LEU A 251 7.21 -7.48 17.80
C LEU A 251 7.08 -6.08 17.18
N MET A 252 6.66 -6.05 15.91
CA MET A 252 6.29 -4.81 15.21
C MET A 252 4.92 -4.31 15.72
N GLY A 253 4.51 -3.11 15.31
CA GLY A 253 3.37 -2.40 15.90
C GLY A 253 3.79 -1.04 16.46
N ARG A 254 4.03 -0.06 15.59
CA ARG A 254 4.45 1.29 16.01
C ARG A 254 3.37 1.96 16.85
N ASP A 255 2.17 2.05 16.28
CA ASP A 255 1.03 2.75 16.86
C ASP A 255 -0.19 1.81 17.04
N SER A 256 -0.07 0.55 16.61
CA SER A 256 -1.12 -0.47 16.72
C SER A 256 -0.57 -1.84 17.12
N GLY A 257 -1.40 -2.62 17.80
CA GLY A 257 -1.07 -3.94 18.35
C GLY A 257 -1.49 -5.12 17.48
N PHE A 258 -1.89 -4.92 16.21
CA PHE A 258 -2.50 -5.98 15.39
C PHE A 258 -1.59 -7.20 15.19
N ILE A 259 -0.29 -7.00 14.99
CA ILE A 259 0.67 -8.12 14.88
C ILE A 259 0.79 -8.83 16.22
N ALA A 260 0.98 -8.08 17.31
CA ALA A 260 1.15 -8.65 18.64
C ALA A 260 -0.08 -9.45 19.09
N ALA A 261 -1.28 -8.88 18.90
CA ALA A 261 -2.54 -9.54 19.20
C ALA A 261 -2.77 -10.76 18.30
N GLY A 262 -2.58 -10.63 16.99
CA GLY A 262 -2.75 -11.72 16.02
C GLY A 262 -1.81 -12.88 16.29
N ALA A 263 -0.52 -12.61 16.52
CA ALA A 263 0.49 -13.63 16.81
C ALA A 263 0.24 -14.30 18.18
N THR A 264 -0.21 -13.55 19.18
CA THR A 264 -0.59 -14.09 20.49
C THR A 264 -1.72 -15.11 20.37
N ILE A 265 -2.80 -14.75 19.66
CA ILE A 265 -3.95 -15.64 19.46
C ILE A 265 -3.54 -16.87 18.64
N ALA A 266 -2.74 -16.68 17.59
CA ALA A 266 -2.29 -17.77 16.73
C ALA A 266 -1.30 -18.73 17.42
N SER A 267 -0.51 -18.24 18.38
CA SER A 267 0.44 -19.06 19.15
C SER A 267 -0.24 -19.83 20.27
N GLY A 268 -1.11 -19.19 21.06
CA GLY A 268 -1.72 -19.79 22.25
C GLY A 268 -0.79 -19.89 23.48
N ASP A 269 0.47 -19.50 23.36
CA ASP A 269 1.49 -19.68 24.40
C ASP A 269 1.79 -18.41 25.23
N VAL A 270 1.28 -17.26 24.80
CA VAL A 270 1.60 -15.95 25.38
C VAL A 270 0.77 -15.69 26.63
N ASN A 271 1.44 -15.38 27.75
CA ASN A 271 0.79 -15.06 29.02
C ASN A 271 0.37 -13.58 29.13
N PHE A 272 1.20 -12.67 28.62
CA PHE A 272 0.94 -11.23 28.64
C PHE A 272 1.24 -10.64 27.26
N CYS A 273 0.25 -9.99 26.66
CA CYS A 273 0.39 -9.27 25.40
C CYS A 273 0.31 -7.77 25.65
N LEU A 274 1.40 -7.07 25.37
CA LEU A 274 1.56 -5.65 25.62
C LEU A 274 1.39 -4.92 24.28
N VAL A 275 0.42 -4.02 24.19
CA VAL A 275 0.05 -3.34 22.94
C VAL A 275 -0.09 -1.83 23.15
N PRO A 276 0.18 -1.00 22.12
CA PRO A 276 0.08 0.47 22.22
C PRO A 276 -1.30 0.97 22.68
N GLU A 277 -2.37 0.25 22.34
CA GLU A 277 -3.75 0.62 22.67
C GLU A 277 -4.08 0.47 24.16
N LEU A 278 -3.26 -0.27 24.91
CA LEU A 278 -3.42 -0.52 26.34
C LEU A 278 -2.11 -0.14 27.06
N PRO A 279 -1.93 1.14 27.42
CA PRO A 279 -0.71 1.61 28.05
C PRO A 279 -0.50 0.92 29.40
N ILE A 280 0.74 0.55 29.65
CA ILE A 280 1.14 -0.13 30.89
C ILE A 280 1.79 0.89 31.80
N VAL A 281 1.38 0.86 33.07
CA VAL A 281 2.05 1.60 34.15
C VAL A 281 2.98 0.61 34.83
N LEU A 282 4.28 0.91 34.82
CA LEU A 282 5.26 0.17 35.61
C LEU A 282 5.40 0.89 36.95
N ASP A 283 5.10 0.18 38.04
CA ASP A 283 5.32 0.66 39.40
C ASP A 283 6.73 0.26 39.88
N GLY A 284 7.45 1.19 40.51
CA GLY A 284 8.78 0.96 41.08
C GLY A 284 9.65 2.22 41.09
N PRO A 285 10.77 2.24 41.84
CA PRO A 285 11.78 3.28 41.69
C PRO A 285 12.47 3.17 40.32
N ASP A 286 12.72 4.32 39.69
CA ASP A 286 13.45 4.46 38.42
C ASP A 286 14.88 3.88 38.48
#